data_AF-A0A8J6XEV7-F1
#
_entry.id   AF-A0A8J6XEV7-F1
#
_cell.length_a   1.000
_cell.length_b   1.000
_cell.length_c   1.000
_cell.angle_alpha   90.00
_cell.angle_beta   90.00
_cell.angle_gamma   90.00
#
_symmetry.space_group_name_H-M   'P 1'
#
loop_
_entity.id
_entity.type
_entity.pdbx_description
1 polymer ?
#
loop_
_entity_poly.entity_id
_entity_poly.type
_entity_poly.pdbx_seq_one_letter_code
_entity_poly.pdbx_strand_id
1 'polypeptide(L)'
;MKEIKNTTANYTLRLPCSLKTEVERLAAQDGISVNQFITTAVAEKISAIKTSDFFLERKKKADFTVFHRILNRSGGEPPQPGDEYNSCDVET
;
A
#
# COMPACT_ATOMS: atom_id res chain seq x y z
N MET A 1 -8.03 23.41 -13.74
CA MET A 1 -6.94 22.68 -13.07
C MET A 1 -6.47 23.49 -11.87
N LYS A 2 -6.46 22.93 -10.67
CA LYS A 2 -5.90 23.60 -9.49
C LYS A 2 -4.39 23.40 -9.52
N GLU A 3 -3.66 24.51 -9.64
CA GLU A 3 -2.21 24.54 -9.55
C GLU A 3 -1.81 24.13 -8.12
N ILE A 4 -1.18 22.97 -7.95
CA ILE A 4 -0.65 22.54 -6.65
C ILE A 4 0.71 23.21 -6.52
N LYS A 5 0.74 24.39 -5.89
CA LYS A 5 2.00 25.03 -5.50
C LYS A 5 2.74 24.07 -4.56
N ASN A 6 3.99 23.78 -4.90
CA ASN A 6 4.89 22.91 -4.13
C ASN A 6 5.39 23.66 -2.88
N THR A 7 4.45 24.08 -2.03
CA THR A 7 4.71 24.88 -0.84
C THR A 7 5.06 23.95 0.31
N THR A 8 6.30 24.03 0.79
CA THR A 8 6.75 23.34 1.99
C THR A 8 6.08 23.95 3.22
N ALA A 9 5.36 23.12 3.98
CA ALA A 9 4.78 23.51 5.27
C ALA A 9 5.74 23.11 6.40
N ASN A 10 6.09 24.05 7.27
CA ASN A 10 6.88 23.77 8.47
C ASN A 10 5.95 23.32 9.60
N TYR A 11 6.26 22.18 10.22
CA TYR A 11 5.48 21.63 11.32
C TYR A 11 6.38 21.35 12.52
N THR A 12 6.11 22.01 13.66
CA THR A 12 6.87 21.82 14.90
C THR A 12 6.26 20.70 15.73
N LEU A 13 7.07 19.70 16.07
CA LEU A 13 6.65 18.51 16.80
C LEU A 13 7.38 18.43 18.14
N ARG A 14 6.69 17.94 19.17
CA ARG A 14 7.31 17.56 20.44
C ARG A 14 7.27 16.04 20.55
N LEU A 15 8.44 15.42 20.58
CA LEU A 15 8.60 13.99 20.73
C LEU A 15 9.08 13.68 22.16
N PRO A 16 8.58 12.60 22.79
CA PRO A 16 9.20 12.07 24.00
C PRO A 16 10.69 11.78 23.77
N CYS A 17 11.54 11.97 24.79
CA CYS A 17 12.99 11.79 24.65
C CYS A 17 13.38 10.42 24.09
N SER A 18 12.77 9.34 24.57
CA SER A 18 13.05 7.97 24.10
C SER A 18 12.80 7.82 22.60
N LEU A 19 11.69 8.38 22.11
CA LEU A 19 11.33 8.31 20.69
C LEU A 19 12.28 9.15 19.84
N LYS A 20 12.66 10.34 20.33
CA LYS A 20 13.64 11.19 19.65
C LYS A 20 14.97 10.44 19.46
N THR A 21 15.50 9.81 20.52
CA THR A 21 16.76 9.07 20.46
C THR A 21 16.71 7.94 19.45
N GLU A 22 15.60 7.21 19.39
CA GLU A 22 15.47 6.10 18.43
C GLU A 22 15.37 6.59 16.98
N VAL A 23 14.64 7.69 16.74
CA VAL A 23 14.57 8.33 15.43
C VAL A 23 15.95 8.82 14.98
N GLU A 24 16.73 9.42 15.86
CA GLU A 24 18.10 9.85 15.57
C GLU A 24 19.00 8.65 15.21
N ARG A 25 18.88 7.54 15.94
CA ARG A 25 19.64 6.31 15.68
C ARG A 25 19.30 5.71 14.31
N LEU A 26 18.01 5.60 13.99
CA LEU A 26 17.55 5.04 12.72
C LEU A 26 17.90 5.95 11.53
N ALA A 27 17.70 7.27 11.67
CA ALA A 27 18.08 8.22 10.63
C ALA A 27 19.58 8.17 10.33
N ALA A 28 20.43 8.05 11.37
CA ALA A 28 21.87 7.89 11.22
C ALA A 28 22.25 6.57 10.53
N GLN A 29 21.56 5.47 10.85
CA GLN A 29 21.74 4.16 10.20
C GLN A 29 21.43 4.23 8.69
N ASP A 30 20.40 4.98 8.32
CA ASP A 30 19.97 5.18 6.92
C ASP A 30 20.74 6.30 6.21
N GLY A 31 21.61 7.02 6.92
CA GLY A 31 22.41 8.13 6.36
C GLY A 31 21.58 9.36 5.97
N ILE A 32 20.40 9.55 6.56
CA ILE A 32 19.48 10.66 6.25
C ILE A 32 19.28 11.59 7.44
N SER A 33 18.77 12.80 7.19
CA SER A 33 18.41 13.70 8.30
C SER A 33 17.17 13.21 9.05
N VAL A 34 17.07 13.56 10.33
CA VAL A 34 15.88 13.28 11.16
C VAL A 34 14.59 13.81 10.52
N ASN A 35 14.62 15.00 9.92
CA ASN A 35 13.45 15.58 9.27
C ASN A 35 13.03 14.77 8.04
N GLN A 36 13.98 14.28 7.24
CA GLN A 36 13.69 13.39 6.11
C GLN A 36 13.11 12.07 6.61
N PHE A 37 13.71 11.47 7.65
CA PHE A 37 13.20 10.25 8.26
C PHE A 37 11.74 10.41 8.70
N ILE A 38 11.43 11.47 9.44
CA ILE A 38 10.06 11.76 9.92
C ILE A 38 9.11 11.96 8.72
N THR A 39 9.54 12.68 7.69
CA THR A 39 8.72 12.93 6.50
C THR A 39 8.38 11.63 5.77
N THR A 40 9.37 10.75 5.59
CA THR A 40 9.19 9.44 4.97
C THR A 40 8.26 8.56 5.82
N ALA A 41 8.49 8.48 7.13
CA ALA A 41 7.64 7.71 8.03
C ALA A 41 6.17 8.18 8.02
N VAL A 42 5.93 9.49 7.93
CA VAL A 42 4.58 10.06 7.80
C VAL A 42 3.96 9.65 6.47
N ALA A 43 4.70 9.75 5.36
CA ALA A 43 4.23 9.33 4.05
C ALA A 43 3.87 7.84 4.02
N GLU A 44 4.71 6.98 4.62
CA GLU A 44 4.47 5.55 4.77
C GLU A 44 3.22 5.28 5.59
N LYS A 45 3.04 5.95 6.73
CA LYS A 45 1.85 5.78 7.57
C LYS A 45 0.58 6.18 6.82
N ILE A 46 0.62 7.29 6.09
CA ILE A 46 -0.50 7.75 5.26
C ILE A 46 -0.81 6.73 4.17
N SER A 47 0.22 6.20 3.51
CA SER A 47 0.08 5.16 2.48
C SER A 47 -0.61 3.92 3.07
N ALA A 48 -0.09 3.39 4.18
CA ALA A 48 -0.64 2.22 4.84
C ALA A 48 -2.11 2.39 5.25
N ILE A 49 -2.49 3.57 5.76
CA ILE A 49 -3.89 3.88 6.09
C ILE A 49 -4.74 3.87 4.82
N LYS A 50 -4.33 4.62 3.79
CA LYS A 50 -5.09 4.77 2.54
C LYS A 50 -5.20 3.48 1.73
N THR A 51 -4.26 2.55 1.88
CA THR A 51 -4.31 1.25 1.22
C THR A 51 -5.61 0.50 1.56
N SER A 52 -6.10 0.59 2.80
CA SER A 52 -7.36 -0.05 3.19
C SER A 52 -8.56 0.51 2.41
N ASP A 53 -8.69 1.83 2.35
CA ASP A 53 -9.73 2.52 1.58
C ASP A 53 -9.64 2.21 0.09
N PHE A 54 -8.42 2.15 -0.46
CA PHE A 54 -8.18 1.82 -1.85
C PHE A 54 -8.74 0.44 -2.22
N PHE A 55 -8.49 -0.59 -1.39
CA PHE A 55 -9.02 -1.92 -1.63
C PHE A 55 -10.55 -2.00 -1.49
N LEU A 56 -11.14 -1.27 -0.55
CA LEU A 56 -12.60 -1.21 -0.41
C LEU A 56 -13.26 -0.60 -1.66
N GLU A 57 -12.73 0.53 -2.15
CA GLU A 57 -13.25 1.17 -3.36
C GLU A 57 -13.01 0.31 -4.62
N ARG A 58 -11.89 -0.40 -4.68
CA ARG A 58 -11.59 -1.29 -5.80
C ARG A 58 -12.48 -2.54 -5.79
N LYS A 59 -12.79 -3.10 -4.63
CA LYS A 59 -13.72 -4.23 -4.47
C LYS A 59 -15.10 -3.91 -5.05
N LYS A 60 -15.61 -2.68 -4.86
CA LYS A 60 -16.91 -2.25 -5.41
C LYS A 60 -16.98 -2.31 -6.94
N LYS A 61 -15.83 -2.23 -7.62
CA LYS A 61 -15.72 -2.29 -9.08
C LYS A 61 -15.44 -3.69 -9.61
N ALA A 62 -15.28 -4.68 -8.73
CA ALA A 62 -15.01 -6.05 -9.14
C ALA A 62 -16.30 -6.72 -9.65
N ASP A 63 -16.24 -7.25 -10.86
CA ASP A 63 -17.27 -8.11 -11.41
C ASP A 63 -16.73 -9.54 -11.48
N PHE A 64 -17.17 -10.37 -10.55
CA PHE A 64 -16.75 -11.77 -10.47
C PHE A 64 -17.22 -12.60 -11.67
N THR A 65 -18.31 -12.20 -12.35
CA THR A 65 -18.78 -12.86 -13.56
C THR A 65 -17.79 -12.65 -14.70
N VAL A 66 -17.35 -11.41 -14.89
CA VAL A 66 -16.31 -11.08 -15.89
C VAL A 66 -14.99 -11.76 -15.54
N PHE A 67 -14.62 -11.79 -14.26
CA PHE A 67 -13.43 -12.47 -13.77
C PHE A 67 -13.45 -13.98 -14.11
N HIS A 68 -14.53 -14.69 -13.77
CA HIS A 68 -14.68 -16.11 -14.09
C HIS A 68 -14.66 -16.37 -15.59
N ARG A 69 -15.27 -15.50 -16.40
CA ARG A 69 -15.22 -15.61 -17.87
C ARG A 69 -13.79 -15.50 -18.40
N ILE A 70 -12.96 -14.65 -17.80
CA ILE A 70 -11.54 -14.51 -18.19
C ILE A 70 -10.74 -15.74 -17.77
N LEU A 71 -10.95 -16.26 -16.56
CA LEU A 71 -10.26 -17.46 -16.07
C LEU A 71 -10.59 -18.71 -16.91
N ASN A 72 -11.84 -18.85 -17.33
CA ASN A 72 -12.31 -19.99 -18.13
C ASN A 72 -12.27 -19.75 -19.65
N ARG A 73 -11.52 -18.74 -20.11
CA ARG A 73 -11.46 -18.42 -21.55
C ARG A 73 -10.72 -19.51 -22.32
N SER A 74 -11.20 -19.81 -23.51
CA SER A 74 -10.50 -20.71 -24.44
C SER A 74 -9.23 -20.05 -25.00
N GLY A 75 -8.13 -20.81 -25.12
CA GLY A 75 -6.90 -20.37 -25.79
C GLY A 75 -5.84 -19.75 -24.88
N GLY A 76 -5.75 -20.18 -23.63
CA GLY A 76 -4.62 -19.89 -22.72
C GLY A 76 -3.69 -21.10 -22.56
N GLU A 77 -2.52 -20.86 -21.97
CA GLU A 77 -1.66 -21.94 -21.46
C GLU A 77 -2.35 -22.65 -20.29
N PRO A 78 -2.15 -23.98 -20.15
CA PRO A 78 -2.66 -24.69 -18.99
C PRO A 78 -2.03 -24.15 -17.69
N PRO A 79 -2.72 -24.29 -16.54
CA PRO A 79 -2.15 -23.96 -15.24
C PRO A 79 -0.83 -24.69 -15.01
N GLN A 80 0.10 -24.05 -14.29
CA GLN A 80 1.31 -24.74 -13.85
C GLN A 80 0.95 -25.82 -12.82
N PRO A 81 1.77 -26.87 -12.67
CA PRO A 81 1.55 -27.87 -11.62
C PRO A 81 1.44 -27.20 -10.24
N GLY A 82 0.30 -27.39 -9.55
CA GLY A 82 -0.04 -26.75 -8.28
C GLY A 82 -0.99 -25.56 -8.36
N ASP A 83 -1.24 -25.01 -9.55
CA ASP A 83 -2.20 -23.91 -9.80
C ASP A 83 -3.55 -24.44 -10.35
N GLU A 84 -3.79 -25.73 -10.26
CA GLU A 84 -5.02 -26.33 -10.77
C GLU A 84 -6.24 -25.83 -9.98
N TYR A 85 -7.25 -25.35 -10.71
CA TYR A 85 -8.51 -24.92 -10.10
C TYR A 85 -9.37 -26.15 -9.75
N ASN A 86 -9.47 -26.48 -8.45
CA ASN A 86 -10.41 -27.49 -7.96
C ASN A 86 -11.82 -26.91 -7.92
N SER A 87 -12.67 -27.30 -8.87
CA SER A 87 -14.03 -26.78 -9.00
C SER A 87 -15.02 -27.24 -7.91
N CYS A 88 -14.59 -28.10 -6.98
CA CYS A 88 -15.43 -28.67 -5.93
C CYS A 88 -15.54 -27.80 -4.64
N ASP A 89 -14.72 -26.76 -4.48
CA ASP A 89 -14.64 -26.00 -3.21
C ASP A 89 -15.52 -24.73 -3.17
N VAL A 90 -16.50 -24.59 -4.07
CA VAL A 90 -17.38 -23.40 -4.10
C VAL A 90 -18.77 -23.73 -3.58
N GLU A 91 -18.91 -23.84 -2.25
CA GLU A 91 -20.18 -23.63 -1.57
C GLU A 91 -20.14 -22.30 -0.80
N THR A 92 -21.12 -21.45 -1.13
CA THR A 92 -21.51 -20.12 -0.55
C THR A 92 -20.67 -18.88 -0.86
#